data_AF-A0A166HL59-F1
#
_entry.id   AF-A0A166HL59-F1
#
_cell.length_a   1.000
_cell.length_b   1.000
_cell.length_c   1.000
_cell.angle_alpha   90.00
_cell.angle_beta   90.00
_cell.angle_gamma   90.00
#
_symmetry.space_group_name_H-M   'P 1'
#
loop_
_entity.id
_entity.type
_entity.pdbx_description
1 polymer ?
#
loop_
_entity_poly.entity_id
_entity_poly.type
_entity_poly.pdbx_seq_one_letter_code
_entity_poly.pdbx_strand_id
1 'polypeptide(L)'
;AQWRSSAQRALLVETLDMRSDVLAILPTNGGKSMAYIVPSIVEGGYTAAVIPLKSLMADTERKLRDMGVDFEKYRKGQSIGGEAKLILVSIENARTPEWRKAISELDNRVPDTRVSRIVIDEAHFAFTASDFRDALRNLKEMRTHSMQFVLLSATIPPQSENHV
;
A
#
# COMPACT_ATOMS: atom_id res chain seq x y z
N ALA A 1 9.65 -21.15 -0.68
CA ALA A 1 8.31 -20.61 -1.00
C ALA A 1 7.94 -20.98 -2.44
N GLN A 2 6.69 -21.42 -2.68
CA GLN A 2 6.17 -21.65 -4.03
C GLN A 2 5.45 -20.38 -4.50
N TRP A 3 5.90 -19.78 -5.60
CA TRP A 3 5.33 -18.55 -6.16
C TRP A 3 4.35 -18.87 -7.27
N ARG A 4 3.32 -18.05 -7.44
CA ARG A 4 2.36 -18.18 -8.55
C ARG A 4 3.00 -17.87 -9.91
N SER A 5 3.99 -16.98 -9.94
CA SER A 5 4.75 -16.64 -11.15
C SER A 5 6.13 -16.05 -10.80
N SER A 6 7.02 -15.99 -11.79
CA SER A 6 8.30 -15.28 -11.68
C SER A 6 8.11 -13.78 -11.42
N ALA A 7 7.08 -13.16 -12.01
CA ALA A 7 6.75 -11.76 -11.79
C ALA A 7 6.31 -11.49 -10.35
N GLN A 8 5.51 -12.38 -9.75
CA GLN A 8 5.14 -12.27 -8.33
C GLN A 8 6.37 -12.37 -7.43
N ARG A 9 7.27 -13.30 -7.75
CA ARG A 9 8.54 -13.44 -7.01
C ARG A 9 9.36 -12.15 -7.10
N ALA A 10 9.53 -11.60 -8.29
CA ALA A 10 10.29 -10.37 -8.49
C ALA A 10 9.68 -9.22 -7.68
N LEU A 11 8.36 -9.01 -7.78
CA LEU A 11 7.65 -8.00 -6.98
C LEU A 11 7.96 -8.12 -5.49
N LEU A 12 7.88 -9.34 -4.92
CA LEU A 12 8.12 -9.53 -3.49
C LEU A 12 9.58 -9.38 -3.09
N VAL A 13 10.51 -9.81 -3.93
CA VAL A 13 11.95 -9.60 -3.67
C VAL A 13 12.26 -8.10 -3.63
N GLU A 14 11.83 -7.34 -4.65
CA GLU A 14 12.05 -5.89 -4.69
C GLU A 14 11.34 -5.15 -3.54
N THR A 15 10.13 -5.60 -3.20
CA THR A 15 9.38 -5.06 -2.06
C THR A 15 10.13 -5.27 -0.74
N LEU A 16 10.66 -6.47 -0.49
CA LEU A 16 11.32 -6.83 0.77
C LEU A 16 12.76 -6.32 0.87
N ASP A 17 13.46 -6.12 -0.26
CA ASP A 17 14.84 -5.60 -0.27
C ASP A 17 14.88 -4.09 0.08
N MET A 18 13.73 -3.39 -0.02
CA MET A 18 13.54 -2.02 0.49
C MET A 18 14.54 -0.97 -0.05
N ARG A 19 15.19 -1.24 -1.19
CA ARG A 19 16.22 -0.36 -1.78
C ARG A 19 15.67 0.85 -2.52
N SER A 20 14.49 0.71 -3.12
CA SER A 20 13.84 1.74 -3.92
C SER A 20 12.33 1.61 -3.89
N ASP A 21 11.65 2.64 -4.36
CA ASP A 21 10.24 2.53 -4.72
C ASP A 21 10.05 1.51 -5.85
N VAL A 22 8.88 0.85 -5.87
CA VAL A 22 8.56 -0.23 -6.81
C VAL A 22 7.30 0.14 -7.59
N LEU A 23 7.36 0.06 -8.91
CA LEU A 23 6.18 0.06 -9.78
C LEU A 23 6.04 -1.34 -10.37
N ALA A 24 4.93 -2.01 -10.08
CA ALA A 24 4.70 -3.38 -10.51
C ALA A 24 3.41 -3.50 -11.32
N ILE A 25 3.58 -3.93 -12.57
CA ILE A 25 2.49 -4.17 -13.52
C ILE A 25 2.36 -5.67 -13.70
N LEU A 26 1.36 -6.27 -13.06
CA LEU A 26 1.08 -7.70 -13.18
C LEU A 26 -0.40 -7.89 -13.51
N PRO A 27 -0.78 -8.87 -14.34
CA PRO A 27 -2.18 -9.08 -14.70
C PRO A 27 -3.08 -9.25 -13.46
N THR A 28 -4.38 -9.03 -13.64
CA THR A 28 -5.38 -9.35 -12.59
C THR A 28 -5.19 -10.81 -12.14
N ASN A 29 -5.33 -11.07 -10.84
CA ASN A 29 -4.99 -12.35 -10.21
C ASN A 29 -3.51 -12.77 -10.30
N GLY A 30 -2.60 -11.89 -10.70
CA GLY A 30 -1.15 -12.11 -10.69
C GLY A 30 -0.52 -12.19 -9.29
N GLY A 31 -1.32 -12.05 -8.23
CA GLY A 31 -0.86 -12.18 -6.85
C GLY A 31 -0.26 -10.91 -6.24
N LYS A 32 -0.63 -9.73 -6.77
CA LYS A 32 -0.12 -8.41 -6.35
C LYS A 32 -0.38 -8.09 -4.88
N SER A 33 -1.51 -8.54 -4.32
CA SER A 33 -1.85 -8.32 -2.90
C SER A 33 -0.80 -8.86 -1.93
N MET A 34 0.01 -9.83 -2.36
CA MET A 34 1.12 -10.31 -1.54
C MET A 34 2.13 -9.21 -1.20
N ALA A 35 2.24 -8.14 -2.00
CA ALA A 35 3.16 -7.05 -1.75
C ALA A 35 2.81 -6.19 -0.53
N TYR A 36 1.59 -6.28 0.02
CA TYR A 36 1.27 -5.73 1.34
C TYR A 36 1.01 -6.81 2.41
N ILE A 37 0.58 -8.01 2.01
CA ILE A 37 0.35 -9.12 2.95
C ILE A 37 1.67 -9.70 3.46
N VAL A 38 2.60 -10.08 2.57
CA VAL A 38 3.83 -10.74 3.00
C VAL A 38 4.66 -9.83 3.89
N PRO A 39 4.93 -8.56 3.54
CA PRO A 39 5.76 -7.72 4.39
C PRO A 39 5.13 -7.39 5.74
N SER A 40 3.80 -7.22 5.82
CA SER A 40 3.13 -7.01 7.11
C SER A 40 3.24 -8.21 8.06
N ILE A 41 3.54 -9.40 7.56
CA ILE A 41 3.70 -10.60 8.38
C ILE A 41 5.16 -10.84 8.76
N VAL A 42 6.10 -10.58 7.83
CA VAL A 42 7.50 -11.00 8.00
C VAL A 42 8.44 -9.87 8.43
N GLU A 43 8.04 -8.61 8.28
CA GLU A 43 8.84 -7.45 8.70
C GLU A 43 8.37 -6.92 10.07
N GLY A 44 9.27 -6.25 10.79
CA GLY A 44 8.92 -5.62 12.07
C GLY A 44 8.10 -4.33 11.93
N GLY A 45 8.23 -3.63 10.79
CA GLY A 45 7.56 -2.36 10.49
C GLY A 45 6.10 -2.53 10.05
N TYR A 46 5.35 -1.43 10.07
CA TYR A 46 3.98 -1.40 9.55
C TYR A 46 3.98 -1.22 8.03
N THR A 47 3.01 -1.86 7.37
CA THR A 47 2.71 -1.65 5.95
C THR A 47 1.31 -1.03 5.81
N ALA A 48 1.23 0.13 5.15
CA ALA A 48 -0.04 0.77 4.83
C ALA A 48 -0.48 0.42 3.40
N ALA A 49 -1.60 -0.28 3.24
CA ALA A 49 -2.22 -0.55 1.95
C ALA A 49 -3.31 0.48 1.66
N VAL A 50 -3.09 1.27 0.61
CA VAL A 50 -4.02 2.29 0.12
C VAL A 50 -4.91 1.69 -0.96
N ILE A 51 -6.20 1.64 -0.66
CA ILE A 51 -7.21 1.03 -1.53
C ILE A 51 -8.05 2.14 -2.19
N PRO A 52 -8.08 2.22 -3.54
CA PRO A 52 -8.67 3.35 -4.25
C PRO A 52 -10.20 3.37 -4.21
N LEU A 53 -10.84 2.20 -4.21
CA LEU A 53 -12.28 2.08 -4.32
C LEU A 53 -12.89 1.48 -3.06
N LYS A 54 -14.02 2.04 -2.62
CA LYS A 54 -14.80 1.51 -1.49
C LYS A 54 -15.23 0.05 -1.71
N SER A 55 -15.56 -0.32 -2.95
CA SER A 55 -15.90 -1.70 -3.33
C SER A 55 -14.73 -2.67 -3.11
N LEU A 56 -13.51 -2.25 -3.47
CA LEU A 56 -12.29 -3.06 -3.29
C LEU A 56 -11.90 -3.20 -1.81
N MET A 57 -12.24 -2.21 -0.97
CA MET A 57 -11.95 -2.27 0.45
C MET A 57 -12.66 -3.46 1.12
N ALA A 58 -13.97 -3.62 0.90
CA ALA A 58 -14.73 -4.72 1.49
C ALA A 58 -14.22 -6.11 1.02
N ASP A 59 -13.83 -6.22 -0.25
CA ASP A 59 -13.23 -7.43 -0.80
C ASP A 59 -11.86 -7.73 -0.21
N THR A 60 -11.04 -6.70 0.02
CA THR A 60 -9.72 -6.83 0.66
C THR A 60 -9.88 -7.29 2.10
N GLU A 61 -10.77 -6.65 2.87
CA GLU A 61 -11.06 -7.01 4.25
C GLU A 61 -11.56 -8.47 4.37
N ARG A 62 -12.42 -8.92 3.44
CA ARG A 62 -12.88 -10.32 3.40
C ARG A 62 -11.72 -11.29 3.15
N LYS A 63 -10.92 -11.05 2.11
CA LYS A 63 -9.77 -11.92 1.77
C LYS A 63 -8.76 -12.03 2.91
N LEU A 64 -8.47 -10.92 3.59
CA LEU A 64 -7.54 -10.92 4.73
C LEU A 64 -8.09 -11.76 5.90
N ARG A 65 -9.38 -11.61 6.23
CA ARG A 65 -10.04 -12.45 7.23
C ARG A 65 -10.02 -13.93 6.87
N ASP A 66 -10.33 -14.26 5.62
CA ASP A 66 -10.31 -15.65 5.14
C ASP A 66 -8.90 -16.27 5.22
N MET A 67 -7.86 -15.44 5.12
CA MET A 67 -6.46 -15.84 5.26
C MET A 67 -5.94 -15.81 6.71
N GLY A 68 -6.74 -15.34 7.67
CA GLY A 68 -6.30 -15.14 9.06
C GLY A 68 -5.24 -14.05 9.23
N VAL A 69 -5.22 -13.05 8.36
CA VAL A 69 -4.28 -11.92 8.43
C VAL A 69 -4.94 -10.77 9.19
N ASP A 70 -4.36 -10.41 10.32
CA ASP A 70 -4.81 -9.26 11.11
C ASP A 70 -4.53 -7.96 10.37
N PHE A 71 -5.48 -7.03 10.46
CA PHE A 71 -5.34 -5.70 9.89
C PHE A 71 -6.12 -4.67 10.69
N GLU A 72 -5.67 -3.42 10.61
CA GLU A 72 -6.40 -2.26 11.13
C GLU A 72 -6.91 -1.42 9.96
N LYS A 73 -8.12 -0.89 10.09
CA LYS A 73 -8.70 0.02 9.08
C LYS A 73 -8.70 1.44 9.61
N TYR A 74 -7.88 2.30 9.01
CA TYR A 74 -7.87 3.72 9.34
C TYR A 74 -9.16 4.39 8.85
N ARG A 75 -9.73 5.24 9.71
CA ARG A 75 -10.78 6.19 9.36
C ARG A 75 -10.32 7.58 9.76
N LYS A 76 -10.71 8.58 8.97
CA LYS A 76 -10.30 9.97 9.18
C LYS A 76 -10.52 10.41 10.63
N GLY A 77 -9.45 10.92 11.25
CA GLY A 77 -9.48 11.45 12.61
C GLY A 77 -9.39 10.40 13.72
N GLN A 78 -9.25 9.11 13.39
CA GLN A 78 -9.01 8.06 14.38
C GLN A 78 -7.51 7.78 14.52
N SER A 79 -7.08 7.41 15.73
CA SER A 79 -5.75 6.84 15.94
C SER A 79 -5.69 5.42 15.36
N ILE A 80 -4.54 5.03 14.83
CA ILE A 80 -4.22 3.61 14.59
C ILE A 80 -3.84 3.02 15.95
N GLY A 81 -4.22 1.78 16.26
CA GLY A 81 -3.92 1.08 17.53
C GLY A 81 -2.51 0.47 17.57
N GLY A 82 -2.04 -0.04 16.44
CA GLY A 82 -0.71 -0.62 16.28
C GLY A 82 -0.61 -2.11 16.62
N GLU A 83 -1.75 -2.77 16.84
CA GLU A 83 -1.84 -4.21 17.14
C GLU A 83 -1.60 -5.03 15.87
N ALA A 84 -2.10 -4.56 14.71
CA ALA A 84 -1.85 -5.21 13.43
C ALA A 84 -0.80 -4.45 12.61
N LYS A 85 0.09 -5.20 11.96
CA LYS A 85 1.15 -4.63 11.11
C LYS A 85 0.66 -4.20 9.73
N LEU A 86 -0.53 -4.64 9.32
CA LEU A 86 -1.19 -4.19 8.10
C LEU A 86 -2.24 -3.12 8.41
N ILE A 87 -2.09 -1.95 7.79
CA ILE A 87 -3.04 -0.85 7.90
C ILE A 87 -3.73 -0.67 6.56
N LEU A 88 -5.05 -0.84 6.52
CA LEU A 88 -5.86 -0.51 5.37
C LEU A 88 -6.33 0.94 5.46
N VAL A 89 -6.13 1.68 4.39
CA VAL A 89 -6.61 3.06 4.28
C VAL A 89 -7.18 3.28 2.89
N SER A 90 -8.22 4.09 2.80
CA SER A 90 -8.76 4.50 1.51
C SER A 90 -8.00 5.71 0.96
N ILE A 91 -7.94 5.86 -0.36
CA ILE A 91 -7.14 6.93 -0.98
C ILE A 91 -7.59 8.33 -0.53
N GLU A 92 -8.89 8.55 -0.32
CA GLU A 92 -9.42 9.83 0.15
C GLU A 92 -8.91 10.21 1.55
N ASN A 93 -8.66 9.21 2.39
CA ASN A 93 -8.19 9.40 3.75
C ASN A 93 -6.66 9.48 3.81
N ALA A 94 -5.96 8.71 2.97
CA ALA A 94 -4.49 8.66 2.96
C ALA A 94 -3.85 9.99 2.54
N ARG A 95 -4.59 10.87 1.86
CA ARG A 95 -4.12 12.19 1.41
C ARG A 95 -4.29 13.30 2.44
N THR A 96 -4.95 13.03 3.57
CA THR A 96 -5.31 14.11 4.50
C THR A 96 -4.22 14.36 5.53
N PRO A 97 -4.10 15.59 6.09
CA PRO A 97 -3.18 15.85 7.19
C PRO A 97 -3.42 14.95 8.42
N GLU A 98 -4.66 14.53 8.66
CA GLU A 98 -5.01 13.62 9.75
C GLU A 98 -4.39 12.24 9.56
N TRP A 99 -4.25 11.75 8.32
CA TRP A 99 -3.50 10.52 8.06
C TRP A 99 -2.04 10.65 8.48
N ARG A 100 -1.35 11.72 8.03
CA ARG A 100 0.04 11.99 8.44
C ARG A 100 0.17 12.05 9.96
N LYS A 101 -0.77 12.73 10.62
CA LYS A 101 -0.82 12.81 12.08
C LYS A 101 -0.95 11.41 12.70
N ALA A 102 -1.88 10.58 12.22
CA ALA A 102 -2.09 9.23 12.75
C ALA A 102 -0.86 8.33 12.57
N ILE A 103 -0.15 8.44 11.44
CA ILE A 103 1.10 7.72 11.19
C ILE A 103 2.21 8.20 12.15
N SER A 104 2.40 9.52 12.28
CA SER A 104 3.37 10.06 13.23
C SER A 104 3.06 9.69 14.69
N GLU A 105 1.78 9.64 15.07
CA GLU A 105 1.37 9.17 16.40
C GLU A 105 1.70 7.69 16.61
N LEU A 106 1.45 6.84 15.61
CA LEU A 106 1.80 5.42 15.64
C LEU A 106 3.32 5.22 15.76
N ASP A 107 4.09 5.88 14.91
CA ASP A 107 5.56 5.82 14.87
C ASP A 107 6.22 6.30 16.17
N ASN A 108 5.56 7.19 16.92
CA ASN A 108 6.03 7.66 18.22
C ASN A 108 5.59 6.77 19.38
N ARG A 109 4.41 6.13 19.26
CA ARG A 109 3.86 5.29 20.32
C ARG A 109 4.54 3.92 20.39
N VAL A 110 5.01 3.39 19.27
CA VAL A 110 5.66 2.08 19.20
C VAL A 110 7.15 2.28 18.88
N PRO A 111 8.03 2.35 19.91
CA PRO A 111 9.46 2.55 19.70
C PRO A 111 10.05 1.51 18.75
N ASP A 112 11.04 1.93 17.97
CA ASP A 112 11.77 1.11 17.00
C ASP A 112 10.91 0.46 15.89
N THR A 113 9.62 0.82 15.82
CA THR A 113 8.69 0.37 14.80
C THR A 113 8.14 1.59 14.06
N ARG A 114 8.22 1.57 12.74
CA ARG A 114 7.64 2.62 11.90
C ARG A 114 6.82 2.05 10.77
N VAL A 115 5.99 2.89 10.18
CA VAL A 115 5.40 2.60 8.86
C VAL A 115 6.51 2.64 7.82
N SER A 116 7.03 1.48 7.44
CA SER A 116 8.15 1.38 6.51
C SER A 116 7.73 1.53 5.05
N ARG A 117 6.46 1.20 4.75
CA ARG A 117 5.97 1.07 3.38
C ARG A 117 4.53 1.53 3.21
N ILE A 118 4.29 2.18 2.07
CA ILE A 118 2.96 2.47 1.56
C ILE A 118 2.78 1.73 0.23
N VAL A 119 1.79 0.83 0.18
CA VAL A 119 1.43 0.07 -1.01
C VAL A 119 0.14 0.63 -1.58
N ILE A 120 0.12 1.01 -2.85
CA ILE A 120 -1.06 1.58 -3.51
C ILE A 120 -1.58 0.56 -4.52
N ASP A 121 -2.77 0.03 -4.25
CA ASP A 121 -3.42 -0.91 -5.16
C ASP A 121 -4.16 -0.18 -6.28
N GLU A 122 -4.28 -0.83 -7.44
CA GLU A 122 -4.84 -0.27 -8.67
C GLU A 122 -4.35 1.15 -9.00
N ALA A 123 -3.04 1.36 -8.91
CA ALA A 123 -2.38 2.64 -9.15
C ALA A 123 -2.67 3.22 -10.56
N HIS A 124 -3.18 2.42 -11.50
CA HIS A 124 -3.61 2.91 -12.81
C HIS A 124 -4.73 3.95 -12.76
N PHE A 125 -5.52 4.00 -11.69
CA PHE A 125 -6.49 5.08 -11.50
C PHE A 125 -5.82 6.45 -11.59
N ALA A 126 -4.51 6.57 -11.35
CA ALA A 126 -3.76 7.81 -11.48
C ALA A 126 -3.58 8.32 -12.88
N PHE A 127 -3.56 7.39 -13.82
CA PHE A 127 -3.35 7.72 -15.21
C PHE A 127 -4.69 8.06 -15.86
N THR A 128 -5.81 7.56 -15.34
CA THR A 128 -7.14 7.66 -15.96
C THR A 128 -8.14 8.56 -15.25
N ALA A 129 -8.06 8.74 -13.93
CA ALA A 129 -8.96 9.59 -13.15
C ALA A 129 -8.23 10.85 -12.69
N SER A 130 -8.79 12.04 -13.01
CA SER A 130 -8.23 13.34 -12.61
C SER A 130 -7.91 13.41 -11.11
N ASP A 131 -8.85 12.94 -10.29
CA ASP A 131 -8.78 13.04 -8.84
C ASP A 131 -7.67 12.14 -8.24
N PHE A 132 -7.36 11.04 -8.92
CA PHE A 132 -6.30 10.11 -8.52
C PHE A 132 -4.95 10.51 -9.13
N ARG A 133 -4.92 11.18 -10.29
CA ARG A 133 -3.70 11.77 -10.85
C ARG A 133 -3.10 12.80 -9.90
N ASP A 134 -3.95 13.64 -9.31
CA ASP A 134 -3.52 14.59 -8.27
C ASP A 134 -3.11 13.88 -6.98
N ALA A 135 -3.70 12.70 -6.69
CA ALA A 135 -3.28 11.88 -5.56
C ALA A 135 -1.85 11.36 -5.72
N LEU A 136 -1.48 10.85 -6.90
CA LEU A 136 -0.10 10.38 -7.12
C LEU A 136 0.90 11.53 -7.27
N ARG A 137 0.51 12.66 -7.86
CA ARG A 137 1.38 13.86 -7.89
C ARG A 137 1.77 14.31 -6.48
N ASN A 138 0.88 14.06 -5.53
CA ASN A 138 1.07 14.38 -4.12
C ASN A 138 1.46 13.15 -3.28
N LEU A 139 2.03 12.08 -3.85
CA LEU A 139 2.56 10.96 -3.05
C LEU A 139 3.51 11.42 -1.94
N LYS A 140 4.27 12.49 -2.20
CA LYS A 140 5.13 13.12 -1.20
C LYS A 140 4.37 13.56 0.05
N GLU A 141 3.11 13.96 -0.08
CA GLU A 141 2.24 14.37 1.04
C GLU A 141 1.76 13.17 1.88
N MET A 142 1.86 11.95 1.37
CA MET A 142 1.55 10.73 2.12
C MET A 142 2.74 10.26 2.97
N ARG A 143 3.97 10.65 2.60
CA ARG A 143 5.18 10.34 3.39
C ARG A 143 5.25 11.23 4.63
N THR A 144 5.54 10.63 5.78
CA THR A 144 5.94 11.36 7.00
C THR A 144 7.46 11.31 7.21
N HIS A 145 8.13 10.30 6.65
CA HIS A 145 9.58 10.10 6.67
C HIS A 145 10.01 9.27 5.45
N SER A 146 11.25 8.77 5.43
CA SER A 146 11.69 7.84 4.38
C SER A 146 10.86 6.55 4.44
N MET A 147 10.09 6.28 3.39
CA MET A 147 9.18 5.15 3.26
C MET A 147 9.25 4.63 1.81
N GLN A 148 9.20 3.31 1.65
CA GLN A 148 9.07 2.72 0.32
C GLN A 148 7.64 2.90 -0.20
N PHE A 149 7.49 3.36 -1.44
CA PHE A 149 6.23 3.25 -2.19
C PHE A 149 6.25 1.99 -3.06
N VAL A 150 5.15 1.24 -3.03
CA VAL A 150 4.92 0.14 -3.96
C VAL A 150 3.61 0.39 -4.69
N LEU A 151 3.71 0.72 -5.97
CA LEU A 151 2.57 1.00 -6.85
C LEU A 151 2.21 -0.27 -7.61
N LEU A 152 1.01 -0.79 -7.38
CA LEU A 152 0.52 -2.03 -7.98
C LEU A 152 -0.51 -1.70 -9.06
N SER A 153 -0.37 -2.28 -10.24
CA SER A 153 -1.39 -2.15 -11.28
C SER A 153 -1.57 -3.40 -12.12
N ALA A 154 -2.78 -3.60 -12.66
CA ALA A 154 -3.06 -4.58 -13.71
C ALA A 154 -2.64 -4.11 -15.10
N THR A 155 -2.72 -2.80 -15.34
CA THR A 155 -2.53 -2.17 -16.64
C THR A 155 -1.85 -0.82 -16.45
N ILE A 156 -1.20 -0.31 -17.50
CA ILE A 156 -0.86 1.11 -17.61
C ILE A 156 -1.44 1.57 -18.95
N PRO A 157 -2.15 2.71 -19.02
CA PRO A 157 -2.60 3.23 -20.30
C PRO A 157 -1.39 3.46 -21.24
N PRO A 158 -1.48 3.14 -22.55
CA PRO A 158 -0.35 3.19 -23.49
C PRO A 158 0.42 4.52 -23.53
N GLN A 159 -0.23 5.62 -23.14
CA GLN A 159 0.33 6.97 -23.14
C GLN A 159 1.29 7.26 -21.97
N SER A 160 1.39 6.35 -20.99
CA SER A 160 2.23 6.53 -19.79
C SER A 160 3.52 5.69 -19.81
N GLU A 161 3.75 4.88 -20.86
CA GLU A 161 4.99 4.10 -21.02
C GLU A 161 6.21 4.96 -21.39
N ASN A 162 5.99 6.16 -21.96
CA ASN A 162 7.07 7.03 -22.48
C ASN A 162 7.56 8.10 -21.48
N HIS A 163 7.15 8.05 -20.21
CA HIS A 163 7.45 9.10 -19.22
C HIS A 163 8.06 8.59 -17.90
N VAL A 164 8.65 7.39 -17.89
CA VAL A 164 9.45 6.87 -16.77
C VAL A 164 10.93 7.02 -17.07
#